data_AF-A0A366FTY7-F1
#
_entry.id   AF-A0A366FTY7-F1
#
_cell.length_a   1.000
_cell.length_b   1.000
_cell.length_c   1.000
_cell.angle_alpha   90.00
_cell.angle_beta   90.00
_cell.angle_gamma   90.00
#
_symmetry.space_group_name_H-M   'P 1'
#
loop_
_entity.id
_entity.type
_entity.pdbx_description
1 polymer ?
#
loop_
_entity_poly.entity_id
_entity_poly.type
_entity_poly.pdbx_seq_one_letter_code
_entity_poly.pdbx_strand_id
1 'polypeptide(L)'
;MLLFLERGRKRRRRIEAEAESLIRRLGPGAFDAAHERERKAEAFASVRYWRSVRKAIARETTAETHRLRDAPPDTGRPPAGP
;
A
#
# COMPACT_ATOMS: atom_id res chain seq x y z
N MET A 1 -27.01 14.89 0.49
CA MET A 1 -26.19 14.11 1.45
C MET A 1 -25.39 12.97 0.82
N LEU A 2 -25.86 12.30 -0.24
CA LEU A 2 -25.17 11.17 -0.90
C LEU A 2 -23.91 11.54 -1.72
N LEU A 3 -23.84 12.75 -2.29
CA LEU A 3 -22.73 13.19 -3.16
C LEU A 3 -21.35 13.25 -2.45
N PHE A 4 -21.33 13.51 -1.14
CA PHE A 4 -20.10 13.55 -0.36
C PHE A 4 -19.51 12.15 -0.10
N LEU A 5 -20.37 11.14 0.06
CA LEU A 5 -19.97 9.75 0.22
C LEU A 5 -19.36 9.19 -1.07
N GLU A 6 -19.93 9.52 -2.23
CA GLU A 6 -19.39 9.11 -3.53
C GLU A 6 -18.05 9.77 -3.86
N ARG A 7 -17.91 11.08 -3.60
CA ARG A 7 -16.64 11.79 -3.77
C ARG A 7 -15.56 11.24 -2.85
N GLY A 8 -15.91 10.88 -1.60
CA GLY A 8 -15.02 10.22 -0.67
C GLY A 8 -14.50 8.88 -1.20
N ARG A 9 -15.39 8.04 -1.74
CA ARG A 9 -15.01 6.75 -2.32
C ARG A 9 -14.13 6.88 -3.56
N LYS A 10 -14.45 7.79 -4.48
CA LYS A 10 -13.62 8.02 -5.69
C LYS A 10 -12.20 8.46 -5.32
N ARG A 11 -12.08 9.37 -4.35
CA ARG A 11 -10.77 9.84 -3.87
C ARG A 11 -9.98 8.72 -3.21
N ARG A 12 -10.65 7.90 -2.39
CA ARG A 12 -10.02 6.75 -1.74
C ARG A 12 -9.54 5.71 -2.76
N ARG A 13 -10.37 5.35 -3.74
CA ARG A 13 -9.98 4.42 -4.83
C ARG A 13 -8.77 4.92 -5.61
N ARG A 14 -8.68 6.23 -5.88
CA ARG A 14 -7.49 6.81 -6.54
C ARG A 14 -6.23 6.70 -5.67
N ILE A 15 -6.37 6.86 -4.35
CA ILE A 15 -5.25 6.71 -3.41
C ILE A 15 -4.79 5.25 -3.37
N GLU A 16 -5.73 4.31 -3.29
CA GLU A 16 -5.43 2.86 -3.26
C GLU A 16 -4.80 2.40 -4.58
N ALA A 17 -5.34 2.81 -5.74
CA ALA A 17 -4.76 2.48 -7.03
C ALA A 17 -3.35 3.05 -7.24
N GLU A 18 -3.09 4.27 -6.75
CA GLU A 18 -1.76 4.88 -6.83
C GLU A 18 -0.76 4.16 -5.90
N ALA A 19 -1.20 3.79 -4.70
CA ALA A 19 -0.40 3.00 -3.75
C ALA A 19 -0.03 1.63 -4.35
N GLU A 20 -1.01 0.91 -4.88
CA GLU A 20 -0.79 -0.39 -5.52
C GLU A 20 0.14 -0.28 -6.73
N SER A 21 -0.01 0.76 -7.56
CA SER A 21 0.88 1.05 -8.69
C SER A 21 2.33 1.28 -8.24
N LEU A 22 2.53 2.04 -7.15
CA LEU A 22 3.86 2.26 -6.58
C LEU A 22 4.46 0.98 -6.01
N ILE A 23 3.68 0.17 -5.27
CA ILE A 23 4.13 -1.12 -4.75
C ILE A 23 4.54 -2.04 -5.90
N ARG A 24 3.73 -2.15 -6.96
CA ARG A 24 4.04 -3.01 -8.11
C ARG A 24 5.30 -2.56 -8.86
N ARG A 25 5.57 -1.26 -8.93
CA ARG A 25 6.72 -0.71 -9.67
C ARG A 25 8.02 -0.68 -8.87
N LEU A 26 7.93 -0.35 -7.58
CA LEU A 26 9.09 -0.05 -6.72
C LEU A 26 9.26 -1.05 -5.58
N GLY A 27 8.27 -1.91 -5.33
CA GLY A 27 8.27 -2.88 -4.25
C GLY A 27 8.48 -2.20 -2.90
N PRO A 28 9.51 -2.60 -2.12
CA PRO A 28 9.83 -1.98 -0.83
C PRO A 28 10.07 -0.46 -0.89
N GLY A 29 10.58 0.06 -2.01
CA GLY A 29 10.87 1.49 -2.19
C GLY A 29 9.64 2.37 -2.42
N ALA A 30 8.45 1.77 -2.54
CA ALA A 30 7.20 2.49 -2.78
C ALA A 30 6.87 3.51 -1.67
N PHE A 31 7.16 3.17 -0.42
CA PHE A 31 6.92 4.04 0.72
C PHE A 31 7.78 5.31 0.65
N ASP A 32 9.07 5.14 0.38
CA ASP A 32 10.02 6.25 0.29
C ASP A 32 9.72 7.15 -0.90
N ALA A 33 9.36 6.57 -2.05
CA ALA A 33 8.93 7.34 -3.22
C ALA A 33 7.68 8.20 -2.93
N ALA A 34 6.69 7.65 -2.22
CA ALA A 34 5.52 8.41 -1.79
C ALA A 34 5.89 9.51 -0.78
N HIS A 35 6.85 9.24 0.12
CA HIS A 35 7.33 10.21 1.09
C HIS A 35 8.11 11.36 0.43
N GLU A 36 8.95 11.07 -0.56
CA GLU A 36 9.68 12.07 -1.32
C GLU A 36 8.71 12.99 -2.08
N ARG A 37 7.68 12.43 -2.71
CA ARG A 37 6.62 13.21 -3.38
C ARG A 37 5.80 14.04 -2.38
N GLU A 38 5.58 13.55 -1.16
CA GLU A 38 4.97 14.33 -0.08
C GLU A 38 5.83 15.55 0.28
N ARG A 39 7.16 15.37 0.37
CA ARG A 39 8.11 16.44 0.72
C ARG A 39 8.31 17.47 -0.38
N LYS A 40 8.28 17.05 -1.64
CA LYS A 40 8.42 17.93 -2.81
C LYS A 40 7.11 18.62 -3.21
N ALA A 41 5.98 18.27 -2.61
CA ALA A 41 4.70 18.87 -2.93
C ALA A 41 4.59 20.28 -2.32
N GLU A 42 4.42 21.29 -3.17
CA GLU A 42 4.25 22.69 -2.76
C GLU A 42 2.79 22.99 -2.35
N ALA A 43 1.83 22.29 -2.95
CA ALA A 43 0.41 22.48 -2.66
C ALA A 43 -0.05 21.60 -1.49
N PHE A 44 -0.75 22.20 -0.52
CA PHE A 44 -1.30 21.49 0.64
C PHE A 44 -2.19 20.29 0.26
N ALA A 45 -2.98 20.41 -0.81
CA ALA A 45 -3.81 19.32 -1.31
C ALA A 45 -2.97 18.13 -1.80
N SER A 46 -1.84 18.39 -2.45
CA SER A 46 -0.89 17.39 -2.94
C SER A 46 -0.14 16.73 -1.78
N VAL A 47 0.30 17.50 -0.80
CA VAL A 47 0.89 16.96 0.44
C VAL A 47 -0.08 15.99 1.11
N ARG A 48 -1.35 16.40 1.28
CA ARG A 48 -2.37 15.53 1.89
C ARG A 48 -2.66 14.29 1.05
N TYR A 49 -2.61 14.39 -0.27
CA TYR A 49 -2.79 13.25 -1.17
C TYR A 49 -1.65 12.23 -1.01
N TRP A 50 -0.39 12.66 -1.14
CA TRP A 50 0.77 11.78 -0.99
C TRP A 50 0.88 11.19 0.42
N ARG A 51 0.53 11.95 1.46
CA ARG A 51 0.42 11.43 2.82
C ARG A 51 -0.63 10.31 2.94
N SER A 52 -1.74 10.40 2.21
CA SER A 52 -2.75 9.33 2.16
C SER A 52 -2.25 8.12 1.38
N VAL A 53 -1.55 8.31 0.25
CA VAL A 53 -0.93 7.23 -0.54
C VAL A 53 0.09 6.48 0.32
N ARG A 54 1.00 7.19 1.00
CA ARG A 54 2.00 6.61 1.91
C ARG A 54 1.36 5.76 3.01
N LYS A 55 0.25 6.22 3.60
CA LYS A 55 -0.51 5.45 4.59
C LYS A 55 -1.16 4.21 3.99
N ALA A 56 -1.64 4.27 2.75
CA ALA A 56 -2.22 3.12 2.07
C ALA A 56 -1.14 2.06 1.79
N ILE A 57 0.02 2.48 1.29
CA ILE A 57 1.19 1.60 1.09
C ILE A 57 1.55 0.90 2.40
N ALA A 58 1.76 1.66 3.48
CA ALA A 58 2.14 1.09 4.77
C ALA A 58 1.14 0.03 5.29
N ARG A 59 -0.17 0.24 5.07
CA ARG A 59 -1.20 -0.74 5.46
C ARG A 59 -1.11 -2.01 4.64
N GLU A 60 -0.91 -1.89 3.33
CA GLU A 60 -0.82 -3.01 2.41
C GLU A 60 0.45 -3.82 2.65
N THR A 61 1.59 -3.15 2.79
CA THR A 61 2.87 -3.81 3.10
C THR A 61 2.86 -4.44 4.49
N THR A 62 2.25 -3.80 5.50
CA THR A 62 2.13 -4.41 6.84
C THR A 62 1.22 -5.63 6.83
N ALA A 63 0.12 -5.57 6.08
CA ALA A 63 -0.77 -6.72 5.90
C ALA A 63 -0.07 -7.86 5.16
N GLU A 64 0.77 -7.54 4.18
CA GLU A 64 1.56 -8.51 3.44
C GLU A 64 2.66 -9.16 4.30
N THR A 65 3.38 -8.36 5.10
CA THR A 65 4.33 -8.87 6.10
C THR A 65 3.64 -9.80 7.10
N HIS A 66 2.44 -9.45 7.56
CA HIS A 66 1.65 -10.33 8.43
C HIS A 66 1.25 -11.63 7.72
N ARG A 67 0.76 -11.57 6.48
CA ARG A 67 0.41 -12.77 5.69
C ARG A 67 1.61 -13.70 5.48
N LEU A 68 2.80 -13.14 5.23
CA LEU A 68 4.04 -13.92 5.08
C LEU A 68 4.50 -14.52 6.41
N ARG A 69 4.24 -13.84 7.54
CA ARG A 69 4.57 -14.34 8.87
C ARG A 69 3.61 -15.43 9.36
N ASP A 70 2.34 -15.34 8.97
CA ASP A 70 1.29 -16.32 9.31
C ASP A 70 1.21 -17.47 8.29
N ALA A 71 1.98 -17.41 7.20
CA ALA A 71 2.16 -18.56 6.33
C ALA A 71 2.82 -19.69 7.16
N PRO A 72 2.21 -20.89 7.25
CA PRO A 72 2.81 -21.98 7.99
C PRO A 72 4.21 -22.20 7.41
N PRO A 73 5.24 -22.42 8.26
CA PRO A 73 6.56 -22.79 7.74
C PRO A 73 6.31 -23.97 6.84
N ASP A 74 6.81 -23.88 5.60
CA ASP A 74 6.81 -24.97 4.65
C ASP A 74 7.47 -26.14 5.37
N THR A 75 6.63 -26.99 5.95
CA THR A 75 7.06 -28.13 6.74
C THR A 75 7.48 -29.08 5.66
N GLY A 76 8.76 -28.97 5.29
CA GLY A 76 9.43 -29.86 4.36
C GLY A 76 9.19 -31.28 4.83
N ARG A 77 8.07 -31.85 4.37
CA ARG A 77 7.70 -33.22 4.61
C ARG A 77 8.72 -33.99 3.80
N PRO A 78 9.68 -34.70 4.42
CA PRO A 78 10.53 -35.57 3.63
C PRO A 78 9.60 -36.55 2.90
N PRO A 79 9.90 -36.90 1.64
CA PRO A 79 9.17 -37.97 0.98
C PRO A 79 9.30 -39.21 1.87
N ALA A 80 8.17 -39.74 2.31
CA ALA A 80 8.12 -41.05 2.92
C ALA A 80 8.58 -42.05 1.85
N GLY A 81 9.86 -42.39 1.88
CA GLY A 81 10.42 -43.48 1.08
C GLY A 81 9.89 -44.81 1.62
N PRO A 82 9.62 -45.78 0.73
CA PRO A 82 9.09 -47.10 1.08
C PRO A 82 10.05 -47.91 1.95
#